data_AF-A0A8J3U6X8-F1
#
_entry.id   AF-A0A8J3U6X8-F1
#
_cell.length_a   1.000
_cell.length_b   1.000
_cell.length_c   1.000
_cell.angle_alpha   90.00
_cell.angle_beta   90.00
_cell.angle_gamma   90.00
#
_symmetry.space_group_name_H-M   'P 1'
#
loop_
_entity.id
_entity.type
_entity.pdbx_description
1 polymer ?
#
loop_
_entity_poly.entity_id
_entity_poly.type
_entity_poly.pdbx_seq_one_letter_code
_entity_poly.pdbx_strand_id
1 'polypeptide(L)'
;MQTSVTRAELLALSEDMRRQLSLALAPDHEIVPFLKRTKVSTLKKLSLTRRESLQRLDELASWLHVYDRDDEAQAVGRALLVFPFQGDYTQYGPVEGVLALTAWLAEHSDAELADTCRAHIVGAYGRREDWSDRTRSAMANRLGGWQVEWQERNRATHDLNYTLAQLGELAFLAIWSGSSTWPMARIRQEFADKTAHLRRLKKI
;
A
#
# COMPACT_ATOMS: atom_id res chain seq x y z
N MET A 1 -1.35 23.98 13.86
CA MET A 1 -2.76 23.91 13.41
C MET A 1 -2.78 23.19 12.07
N GLN A 2 -3.23 21.94 12.01
CA GLN A 2 -3.51 21.29 10.72
C GLN A 2 -4.92 21.69 10.31
N THR A 3 -5.05 22.39 9.19
CA THR A 3 -6.35 22.73 8.61
C THR A 3 -7.00 21.42 8.16
N SER A 4 -8.19 21.11 8.70
CA SER A 4 -8.91 19.90 8.32
C SER A 4 -9.35 20.00 6.86
N VAL A 5 -8.86 19.10 6.00
CA VAL A 5 -9.29 19.00 4.60
C VAL A 5 -10.77 18.64 4.55
N THR A 6 -11.54 19.44 3.82
CA THR A 6 -12.98 19.30 3.65
C THR A 6 -13.32 18.17 2.68
N ARG A 7 -14.56 17.67 2.78
CA ARG A 7 -15.08 16.68 1.83
C ARG A 7 -15.05 17.17 0.38
N ALA A 8 -15.28 18.46 0.14
CA ALA A 8 -15.26 19.04 -1.21
C ALA A 8 -13.86 18.99 -1.82
N GLU A 9 -12.83 19.30 -1.03
CA GLU A 9 -11.42 19.19 -1.45
C GLU A 9 -11.04 17.75 -1.76
N LEU A 10 -11.44 16.78 -0.93
CA LEU A 10 -11.21 15.35 -1.21
C LEU A 10 -11.88 14.86 -2.50
N LEU A 11 -13.05 15.41 -2.85
CA LEU A 11 -13.72 15.09 -4.11
C LEU A 11 -12.97 15.69 -5.32
N ALA A 12 -12.49 16.93 -5.21
CA ALA A 12 -11.67 17.55 -6.26
C ALA A 12 -10.35 16.78 -6.47
N LEU A 13 -9.68 16.39 -5.38
CA LEU A 13 -8.49 15.55 -5.41
C LEU A 13 -8.78 14.17 -6.03
N SER A 14 -9.93 13.57 -5.74
CA SER A 14 -10.33 12.29 -6.34
C SER A 14 -10.45 12.38 -7.87
N GLU A 15 -10.97 13.49 -8.39
CA GLU A 15 -11.12 13.69 -9.83
C GLU A 15 -9.77 13.91 -10.52
N ASP A 16 -8.90 14.71 -9.90
CA ASP A 16 -7.55 14.92 -10.43
C ASP A 16 -6.72 13.63 -10.43
N MET A 17 -6.77 12.90 -9.32
CA MET A 17 -6.17 11.58 -9.20
C MET A 17 -6.69 10.60 -10.27
N ARG A 18 -7.99 10.62 -10.56
CA ARG A 18 -8.58 9.77 -11.60
C ARG A 18 -7.95 10.07 -12.96
N ARG A 19 -7.78 11.35 -13.31
CA ARG A 19 -7.18 11.76 -14.59
C ARG A 19 -5.72 11.30 -14.68
N GLN A 20 -4.91 11.58 -13.66
CA GLN A 20 -3.50 11.19 -13.62
C GLN A 20 -3.33 9.68 -13.74
N LEU A 21 -4.10 8.91 -12.96
CA LEU A 21 -4.02 7.45 -13.00
C LEU A 21 -4.58 6.86 -14.30
N SER A 22 -5.57 7.50 -14.94
CA SER A 22 -6.06 7.03 -16.23
C SER A 22 -4.97 7.11 -17.32
N LEU A 23 -4.12 8.14 -17.26
CA LEU A 23 -2.96 8.27 -18.14
C LEU A 23 -1.88 7.25 -17.80
N ALA A 24 -1.51 7.12 -16.52
CA ALA A 24 -0.42 6.24 -16.09
C ALA A 24 -0.75 4.75 -16.27
N LEU A 25 -1.99 4.35 -15.99
CA LEU A 25 -2.42 2.94 -16.04
C LEU A 25 -2.88 2.50 -17.43
N ALA A 26 -3.25 3.47 -18.29
CA ALA A 26 -3.65 3.27 -19.68
C ALA A 26 -4.55 2.04 -19.91
N PRO A 27 -5.71 1.91 -19.20
CA PRO A 27 -6.49 0.67 -19.17
C PRO A 27 -6.99 0.20 -20.55
N ASP A 28 -7.15 1.11 -21.50
CA ASP A 28 -7.61 0.77 -22.85
C ASP A 28 -6.57 -0.03 -23.64
N HIS A 29 -5.28 0.16 -23.32
CA HIS A 29 -4.14 -0.53 -23.92
C HIS A 29 -3.73 -1.79 -23.14
N GLU A 30 -4.43 -2.13 -22.06
CA GLU A 30 -4.11 -3.30 -21.26
C GLU A 30 -4.50 -4.60 -21.96
N ILE A 31 -3.50 -5.47 -22.19
CA ILE A 31 -3.66 -6.76 -22.87
C ILE A 31 -4.06 -7.88 -21.90
N VAL A 32 -3.72 -7.75 -20.62
CA VAL A 32 -4.06 -8.73 -19.58
C VAL A 32 -5.52 -8.50 -19.14
N PRO A 33 -6.47 -9.42 -19.44
CA PRO A 33 -7.89 -9.16 -19.20
C PRO A 33 -8.23 -8.97 -17.71
N PHE A 34 -7.46 -9.59 -16.82
CA PHE A 34 -7.60 -9.38 -15.38
C PHE A 34 -7.22 -7.95 -14.99
N LEU A 35 -6.02 -7.49 -15.34
CA LEU A 35 -5.57 -6.13 -15.03
C LEU A 35 -6.47 -5.07 -15.68
N LYS A 36 -6.93 -5.29 -16.92
CA LYS A 36 -7.85 -4.36 -17.60
C LYS A 36 -9.11 -4.14 -16.78
N ARG A 37 -9.75 -5.24 -16.34
CA ARG A 37 -10.95 -5.18 -15.49
C ARG A 37 -10.68 -4.50 -14.16
N THR A 38 -9.56 -4.82 -13.51
CA THR A 38 -9.19 -4.22 -12.22
C THR A 38 -8.95 -2.72 -12.37
N LYS A 39 -8.11 -2.29 -13.32
CA LYS A 39 -7.83 -0.87 -13.61
C LYS A 39 -9.10 -0.08 -13.90
N VAL A 40 -9.95 -0.55 -14.83
CA VAL A 40 -11.22 0.11 -15.17
C VAL A 40 -12.14 0.22 -13.96
N SER A 41 -12.27 -0.85 -13.18
CA SER A 41 -13.14 -0.88 -12.00
C SER A 41 -12.67 0.07 -10.90
N THR A 42 -11.35 0.10 -10.64
CA THR A 42 -10.73 0.99 -9.65
C THR A 42 -10.89 2.45 -10.06
N LEU A 43 -10.56 2.81 -11.29
CA LEU A 43 -10.69 4.20 -11.79
C LEU A 43 -12.14 4.69 -11.78
N LYS A 44 -13.08 3.85 -12.23
CA LYS A 44 -14.51 4.18 -12.26
C LYS A 44 -15.09 4.44 -10.85
N LYS A 45 -14.60 3.74 -9.84
CA LYS A 45 -15.10 3.81 -8.46
C LYS A 45 -14.24 4.71 -7.55
N LEU A 46 -13.23 5.38 -8.11
CA LEU A 46 -12.27 6.15 -7.33
C LEU A 46 -12.96 7.25 -6.52
N SER A 47 -12.76 7.21 -5.20
CA SER A 47 -13.22 8.19 -4.22
C SER A 47 -12.35 8.15 -2.96
N LEU A 48 -11.66 9.25 -2.65
CA LEU A 48 -10.83 9.35 -1.44
C LEU A 48 -11.64 9.37 -0.14
N THR A 49 -12.95 9.62 -0.23
CA THR A 49 -13.86 9.62 0.93
C THR A 49 -14.34 8.22 1.34
N ARG A 50 -14.05 7.19 0.53
CA ARG A 50 -14.58 5.83 0.75
C ARG A 50 -13.43 4.84 0.95
N ARG A 51 -13.39 4.20 2.12
CA ARG A 51 -12.39 3.16 2.44
C ARG A 51 -12.28 2.08 1.36
N GLU A 52 -13.41 1.58 0.88
CA GLU A 52 -13.45 0.54 -0.16
C GLU A 52 -12.76 0.98 -1.46
N SER A 53 -12.79 2.28 -1.79
CA SER A 53 -12.07 2.78 -2.95
C SER A 53 -10.56 2.81 -2.72
N LEU A 54 -10.12 3.12 -1.50
CA LEU A 54 -8.69 3.10 -1.14
C LEU A 54 -8.18 1.65 -1.10
N GLN A 55 -8.98 0.71 -0.60
CA GLN A 55 -8.68 -0.73 -0.66
C GLN A 55 -8.51 -1.23 -2.10
N ARG A 56 -9.32 -0.73 -3.04
CA ARG A 56 -9.16 -1.07 -4.47
C ARG A 56 -7.87 -0.53 -5.08
N LEU A 57 -7.35 0.60 -4.59
CA LEU A 57 -6.05 1.12 -5.03
C LEU A 57 -4.91 0.27 -4.45
N ASP A 58 -5.01 -0.13 -3.19
CA ASP A 58 -4.09 -1.06 -2.53
C ASP A 58 -4.01 -2.42 -3.25
N GLU A 59 -5.16 -3.03 -3.50
CA GLU A 59 -5.25 -4.26 -4.28
C GLU A 59 -4.66 -4.07 -5.70
N LEU A 60 -4.97 -2.95 -6.37
CA LEU A 60 -4.47 -2.68 -7.71
C LEU A 60 -2.95 -2.53 -7.71
N ALA A 61 -2.37 -1.73 -6.82
CA ALA A 61 -0.92 -1.52 -6.74
C ALA A 61 -0.18 -2.85 -6.49
N SER A 62 -0.71 -3.68 -5.60
CA SER A 62 -0.16 -5.01 -5.32
C SER A 62 -0.26 -5.92 -6.54
N TRP A 63 -1.40 -5.92 -7.27
CA TRP A 63 -1.52 -6.69 -8.51
C TRP A 63 -0.59 -6.19 -9.61
N LEU A 64 -0.41 -4.88 -9.75
CA LEU A 64 0.52 -4.33 -10.73
C LEU A 64 1.95 -4.84 -10.47
N HIS A 65 2.41 -4.81 -9.22
CA HIS A 65 3.70 -5.41 -8.84
C HIS A 65 3.79 -6.91 -9.13
N VAL A 66 2.73 -7.66 -8.80
CA VAL A 66 2.68 -9.11 -9.05
C VAL A 66 2.79 -9.43 -10.54
N TYR A 67 2.35 -8.54 -11.44
CA TYR A 67 2.48 -8.65 -12.90
C TYR A 67 3.72 -7.93 -13.47
N ASP A 68 4.72 -7.61 -12.65
CA ASP A 68 5.95 -6.91 -13.04
C ASP A 68 5.69 -5.52 -13.69
N ARG A 69 4.66 -4.80 -13.20
CA ARG A 69 4.29 -3.45 -13.62
C ARG A 69 4.60 -2.42 -12.53
N ASP A 70 5.84 -2.43 -12.05
CA ASP A 70 6.26 -1.63 -10.90
C ASP A 70 6.11 -0.12 -11.12
N ASP A 71 6.38 0.39 -12.34
CA ASP A 71 6.19 1.81 -12.68
C ASP A 71 4.73 2.25 -12.48
N GLU A 72 3.78 1.38 -12.83
CA GLU A 72 2.35 1.65 -12.64
C GLU A 72 1.96 1.56 -11.18
N ALA A 73 2.50 0.59 -10.42
CA ALA A 73 2.30 0.49 -8.99
C ALA A 73 2.81 1.76 -8.27
N GLN A 74 3.99 2.24 -8.65
CA GLN A 74 4.57 3.49 -8.16
C GLN A 74 3.73 4.71 -8.53
N ALA A 75 3.11 4.74 -9.72
CA ALA A 75 2.19 5.81 -10.11
C ALA A 75 0.96 5.87 -9.18
N VAL A 76 0.43 4.72 -8.73
CA VAL A 76 -0.64 4.67 -7.71
C VAL A 76 -0.15 5.29 -6.40
N GLY A 77 1.07 4.96 -5.96
CA GLY A 77 1.67 5.54 -4.76
C GLY A 77 1.89 7.05 -4.85
N ARG A 78 2.45 7.55 -5.96
CA ARG A 78 2.62 8.99 -6.21
C ARG A 78 1.30 9.73 -6.10
N ALA A 79 0.25 9.17 -6.71
CA ALA A 79 -1.06 9.78 -6.67
C ALA A 79 -1.62 9.85 -5.25
N LEU A 80 -1.32 8.86 -4.40
CA LEU A 80 -1.78 8.83 -3.00
C LEU A 80 -0.96 9.71 -2.03
N LEU A 81 0.18 10.27 -2.43
CA LEU A 81 0.97 11.19 -1.58
C LEU A 81 0.23 12.48 -1.21
N VAL A 82 -0.82 12.84 -1.95
CA VAL A 82 -1.66 14.01 -1.63
C VAL A 82 -2.76 13.69 -0.61
N PHE A 83 -2.92 12.42 -0.21
CA PHE A 83 -3.99 12.03 0.70
C PHE A 83 -3.70 12.49 2.13
N PRO A 84 -4.51 13.38 2.72
CA PRO A 84 -4.24 13.91 4.05
C PRO A 84 -4.54 12.87 5.13
N PHE A 85 -3.59 12.65 6.05
CA PHE A 85 -3.88 11.90 7.26
C PHE A 85 -4.66 12.77 8.26
N GLN A 86 -5.86 12.33 8.67
CA GLN A 86 -6.77 13.05 9.56
C GLN A 86 -6.99 12.36 10.91
N GLY A 87 -6.10 11.44 11.30
CA GLY A 87 -6.21 10.68 12.56
C GLY A 87 -7.02 9.37 12.46
N ASP A 88 -7.65 9.08 11.32
CA ASP A 88 -8.38 7.83 11.08
C ASP A 88 -7.47 6.78 10.43
N TYR A 89 -6.85 5.93 11.25
CA TYR A 89 -6.02 4.83 10.81
C TYR A 89 -6.80 3.74 10.05
N THR A 90 -8.11 3.63 10.25
CA THR A 90 -8.94 2.64 9.53
C THR A 90 -9.13 3.05 8.07
N GLN A 91 -9.35 4.35 7.84
CA GLN A 91 -9.41 4.92 6.49
C GLN A 91 -8.02 4.98 5.85
N TYR A 92 -6.98 5.29 6.62
CA TYR A 92 -5.62 5.46 6.13
C TYR A 92 -4.88 4.14 5.84
N GLY A 93 -5.24 3.03 6.48
CA GLY A 93 -4.55 1.74 6.32
C GLY A 93 -4.27 1.30 4.86
N PRO A 94 -5.23 1.38 3.93
CA PRO A 94 -4.97 1.06 2.52
C PRO A 94 -4.00 2.06 1.83
N VAL A 95 -4.04 3.34 2.22
CA VAL A 95 -3.12 4.36 1.70
C VAL A 95 -1.70 4.05 2.17
N GLU A 96 -1.54 3.74 3.44
CA GLU A 96 -0.28 3.28 4.01
C GLU A 96 0.25 2.04 3.29
N GLY A 97 -0.61 1.03 3.03
CA GLY A 97 -0.21 -0.18 2.32
C GLY A 97 0.40 0.13 0.94
N VAL A 98 -0.26 1.00 0.16
CA VAL A 98 0.26 1.44 -1.14
C VAL A 98 1.56 2.22 -1.01
N LEU A 99 1.62 3.20 -0.10
CA LEU A 99 2.82 4.02 0.08
C LEU A 99 4.00 3.16 0.56
N ALA A 100 3.74 2.17 1.41
CA ALA A 100 4.74 1.24 1.89
C ALA A 100 5.30 0.38 0.76
N LEU A 101 4.41 -0.24 -0.02
CA LEU A 101 4.78 -1.01 -1.21
C LEU A 101 5.55 -0.12 -2.20
N THR A 102 5.09 1.10 -2.44
CA THR A 102 5.74 2.04 -3.36
C THR A 102 7.16 2.37 -2.90
N ALA A 103 7.36 2.65 -1.61
CA ALA A 103 8.69 2.93 -1.07
C ALA A 103 9.64 1.73 -1.21
N TRP A 104 9.12 0.51 -1.04
CA TRP A 104 9.87 -0.72 -1.22
C TRP A 104 10.31 -0.92 -2.68
N LEU A 105 9.39 -0.74 -3.64
CA LEU A 105 9.69 -0.90 -5.07
C LEU A 105 10.62 0.20 -5.61
N ALA A 106 10.49 1.40 -5.07
CA ALA A 106 11.27 2.56 -5.51
C ALA A 106 12.69 2.61 -4.90
N GLU A 107 13.01 1.79 -3.89
CA GLU A 107 14.27 1.88 -3.11
C GLU A 107 15.54 1.91 -3.95
N HIS A 108 15.54 1.27 -5.14
CA HIS A 108 16.70 1.21 -6.03
C HIS A 108 16.49 1.92 -7.39
N SER A 109 15.28 2.41 -7.67
CA SER A 109 14.90 3.00 -8.96
C SER A 109 14.56 4.49 -8.86
N ASP A 110 13.97 4.92 -7.75
CA ASP A 110 13.63 6.31 -7.44
C ASP A 110 13.69 6.54 -5.92
N ALA A 111 14.89 6.85 -5.43
CA ALA A 111 15.12 7.08 -4.01
C ALA A 111 14.30 8.26 -3.45
N GLU A 112 14.04 9.29 -4.27
CA GLU A 112 13.24 10.45 -3.84
C GLU A 112 11.79 10.07 -3.59
N LEU A 113 11.20 9.27 -4.49
CA LEU A 113 9.87 8.71 -4.27
C LEU A 113 9.84 7.83 -3.01
N ALA A 114 10.84 6.96 -2.85
CA ALA A 114 10.91 6.08 -1.69
C ALA A 114 10.94 6.86 -0.37
N ASP A 115 11.79 7.88 -0.29
CA ASP A 115 11.91 8.75 0.88
C ASP A 115 10.65 9.57 1.12
N THR A 116 10.01 10.07 0.07
CA THR A 116 8.75 10.82 0.18
C THR A 116 7.62 9.96 0.74
N CYS A 117 7.48 8.71 0.27
CA CYS A 117 6.51 7.76 0.80
C CYS A 117 6.80 7.42 2.28
N ARG A 118 8.08 7.18 2.64
CA ARG A 118 8.50 6.93 4.03
C ARG A 118 8.17 8.13 4.92
N ALA A 119 8.50 9.35 4.48
CA ALA A 119 8.23 10.58 5.21
C ALA A 119 6.72 10.79 5.44
N HIS A 120 5.89 10.48 4.44
CA HIS A 120 4.43 10.57 4.57
C HIS A 120 3.90 9.61 5.64
N ILE A 121 4.35 8.36 5.65
CA ILE A 121 3.98 7.37 6.67
C ILE A 121 4.49 7.81 8.05
N VAL A 122 5.75 8.22 8.17
CA VAL A 122 6.30 8.73 9.44
C VAL A 122 5.54 9.97 9.92
N GLY A 123 5.08 10.84 9.02
CA GLY A 123 4.24 12.00 9.36
C GLY A 123 2.90 11.61 9.99
N ALA A 124 2.34 10.46 9.62
CA ALA A 124 1.10 9.95 10.21
C ALA A 124 1.30 9.34 11.61
N TYR A 125 2.38 8.60 11.83
CA TYR A 125 2.64 7.88 13.08
C TYR A 125 3.55 8.62 14.08
N GLY A 126 4.27 9.65 13.63
CA GLY A 126 5.38 10.25 14.35
C GLY A 126 6.65 9.40 14.30
N ARG A 127 7.77 9.97 14.75
CA ARG A 127 9.04 9.25 14.87
C ARG A 127 9.04 8.35 16.11
N ARG A 128 9.85 7.30 16.10
CA ARG A 128 9.90 6.28 17.18
C ARG A 128 10.26 6.90 18.54
N GLU A 129 11.16 7.86 18.53
CA GLU A 129 11.61 8.62 19.69
C GLU A 129 10.48 9.43 20.33
N ASP A 130 9.52 9.91 19.52
CA ASP A 130 8.42 10.78 19.95
C ASP A 130 7.15 10.01 20.33
N TRP A 131 7.13 8.68 20.19
CA TRP A 131 5.96 7.87 20.49
C TRP A 131 5.62 7.87 21.98
N SER A 132 4.36 8.21 22.27
CA SER A 132 3.73 7.93 23.58
C SER A 132 3.79 6.44 23.91
N ASP A 133 3.70 6.06 25.20
CA ASP A 133 3.71 4.66 25.62
C ASP A 133 2.62 3.83 24.95
N ARG A 134 1.43 4.42 24.74
CA ARG A 134 0.32 3.78 24.04
C ARG A 134 0.68 3.48 22.57
N THR A 135 1.20 4.47 21.86
CA THR A 135 1.61 4.32 20.45
C THR A 135 2.75 3.32 20.35
N ARG A 136 3.74 3.41 21.23
CA ARG A 136 4.90 2.52 21.29
C ARG A 136 4.48 1.08 21.49
N SER A 137 3.54 0.81 22.40
CA SER A 137 3.02 -0.55 22.65
C SER A 137 2.24 -1.09 21.44
N ALA A 138 1.35 -0.28 20.85
CA ALA A 138 0.59 -0.67 19.65
C ALA A 138 1.53 -0.96 18.46
N MET A 139 2.52 -0.09 18.23
CA MET A 139 3.51 -0.25 17.17
C MET A 139 4.45 -1.42 17.45
N ALA A 140 4.85 -1.68 18.69
CA ALA A 140 5.67 -2.84 19.03
C ALA A 140 4.95 -4.15 18.66
N ASN A 141 3.65 -4.26 18.90
CA ASN A 141 2.87 -5.43 18.48
C ASN A 141 2.81 -5.57 16.95
N ARG A 142 2.53 -4.48 16.23
CA ARG A 142 2.48 -4.49 14.76
C ARG A 142 3.84 -4.84 14.15
N LEU A 143 4.91 -4.16 14.61
CA LEU A 143 6.30 -4.38 14.18
C LEU A 143 6.85 -5.74 14.62
N GLY A 144 6.28 -6.34 15.66
CA GLY A 144 6.48 -7.73 16.04
C GLY A 144 5.86 -8.73 15.06
N GLY A 145 5.16 -8.24 14.03
CA GLY A 145 4.53 -9.03 12.98
C GLY A 145 3.22 -9.68 13.40
N TRP A 146 2.59 -9.18 14.48
CA TRP A 146 1.30 -9.70 14.93
C TRP A 146 0.27 -9.75 13.80
N GLN A 147 0.22 -8.71 12.96
CA GLN A 147 -0.73 -8.67 11.84
C GLN A 147 -0.44 -9.76 10.81
N VAL A 148 0.83 -9.95 10.42
CA VAL A 148 1.23 -11.01 9.48
C VAL A 148 0.96 -12.41 10.06
N GLU A 149 1.23 -12.63 11.35
CA GLU A 149 1.04 -13.93 12.01
C GLU A 149 -0.42 -14.25 12.31
N TRP A 150 -1.17 -13.28 12.83
CA TRP A 150 -2.62 -13.38 12.94
C TRP A 150 -3.20 -13.71 11.58
N GLN A 151 -2.61 -13.11 10.54
CA GLN A 151 -3.01 -13.39 9.21
C GLN A 151 -2.76 -14.89 8.86
N GLU A 152 -1.51 -15.34 8.89
CA GLU A 152 -1.14 -16.74 8.57
C GLU A 152 -1.97 -17.80 9.31
N ARG A 153 -2.32 -17.57 10.59
CA ARG A 153 -3.06 -18.54 11.42
C ARG A 153 -4.54 -18.69 11.07
N ASN A 154 -5.16 -17.69 10.44
CA ASN A 154 -6.62 -17.64 10.24
C ASN A 154 -7.04 -17.85 8.77
N ARG A 155 -6.13 -18.32 7.90
CA ARG A 155 -6.38 -18.38 6.45
C ARG A 155 -6.93 -19.72 5.96
N ALA A 156 -7.82 -19.66 4.97
CA ALA A 156 -8.02 -20.77 4.04
C ALA A 156 -6.87 -20.81 3.03
N THR A 157 -6.41 -22.01 2.63
CA THR A 157 -5.19 -22.27 1.84
C THR A 157 -5.12 -21.58 0.47
N HIS A 158 -6.23 -21.00 -0.03
CA HIS A 158 -6.34 -20.42 -1.37
C HIS A 158 -6.72 -18.93 -1.39
N ASP A 159 -6.62 -18.22 -0.25
CA ASP A 159 -7.02 -16.83 -0.20
C ASP A 159 -5.97 -15.88 -0.82
N LEU A 160 -6.21 -15.56 -2.10
CA LEU A 160 -5.43 -14.60 -2.89
C LEU A 160 -5.42 -13.20 -2.28
N ASN A 161 -6.57 -12.72 -1.80
CA ASN A 161 -6.71 -11.35 -1.31
C ASN A 161 -5.89 -11.16 -0.04
N TYR A 162 -5.77 -12.23 0.72
CA TYR A 162 -5.02 -12.22 1.94
C TYR A 162 -3.51 -12.19 1.75
N THR A 163 -3.01 -13.06 0.88
CA THR A 163 -1.58 -13.07 0.52
C THR A 163 -1.20 -11.73 -0.12
N LEU A 164 -2.11 -11.12 -0.87
CA LEU A 164 -1.92 -9.79 -1.44
C LEU A 164 -1.77 -8.70 -0.35
N ALA A 165 -2.67 -8.68 0.64
CA ALA A 165 -2.62 -7.72 1.76
C ALA A 165 -1.33 -7.84 2.59
N GLN A 166 -0.72 -9.02 2.66
CA GLN A 166 0.56 -9.22 3.34
C GLN A 166 1.73 -8.51 2.67
N LEU A 167 1.68 -8.25 1.35
CA LEU A 167 2.75 -7.52 0.67
C LEU A 167 2.89 -6.09 1.21
N GLY A 168 1.77 -5.39 1.39
CA GLY A 168 1.74 -4.05 1.99
C GLY A 168 2.25 -4.05 3.44
N GLU A 169 1.86 -5.04 4.25
CA GLU A 169 2.34 -5.14 5.64
C GLU A 169 3.84 -5.47 5.72
N LEU A 170 4.35 -6.35 4.86
CA LEU A 170 5.78 -6.64 4.81
C LEU A 170 6.59 -5.42 4.37
N ALA A 171 6.11 -4.68 3.37
CA ALA A 171 6.72 -3.42 2.95
C ALA A 171 6.67 -2.37 4.08
N PHE A 172 5.59 -2.34 4.87
CA PHE A 172 5.48 -1.47 6.04
C PHE A 172 6.51 -1.83 7.11
N LEU A 173 6.69 -3.11 7.43
CA LEU A 173 7.73 -3.57 8.34
C LEU A 173 9.13 -3.14 7.85
N ALA A 174 9.38 -3.23 6.54
CA ALA A 174 10.64 -2.82 5.94
C ALA A 174 10.93 -1.33 6.07
N ILE A 175 9.92 -0.46 5.91
CA ILE A 175 10.08 0.99 6.15
C ILE A 175 10.63 1.27 7.54
N TRP A 176 10.19 0.49 8.52
CA TRP A 176 10.60 0.59 9.91
C TRP A 176 11.88 -0.22 10.24
N SER A 177 12.62 -0.68 9.22
CA SER A 177 13.84 -1.50 9.36
C SER A 177 13.60 -2.84 10.08
N GLY A 178 12.35 -3.31 10.13
CA GLY A 178 11.96 -4.54 10.81
C GLY A 178 12.05 -4.47 12.34
N SER A 179 12.14 -5.64 12.96
CA SER A 179 12.30 -5.87 14.40
C SER A 179 13.17 -7.10 14.66
N SER A 180 13.45 -7.42 15.91
CA SER A 180 14.16 -8.67 16.27
C SER A 180 13.40 -9.92 15.81
N THR A 181 12.07 -9.90 15.85
CA THR A 181 11.20 -11.01 15.42
C THR A 181 11.05 -11.06 13.88
N TRP A 182 11.10 -9.89 13.25
CA TRP A 182 11.00 -9.70 11.80
C TRP A 182 12.23 -8.95 11.27
N PRO A 183 13.41 -9.59 11.24
CA PRO A 183 14.60 -8.97 10.68
C PRO A 183 14.43 -8.75 9.17
N MET A 184 15.13 -7.76 8.61
CA MET A 184 15.04 -7.40 7.19
C MET A 184 15.25 -8.59 6.23
N ALA A 185 16.15 -9.53 6.56
CA ALA A 185 16.36 -10.74 5.76
C ALA A 185 15.10 -11.61 5.67
N ARG A 186 14.36 -11.77 6.78
CA ARG A 186 13.10 -12.51 6.81
C ARG A 186 12.01 -11.77 6.02
N ILE A 187 11.91 -10.46 6.19
CA ILE A 187 10.93 -9.63 5.45
C ILE A 187 11.14 -9.78 3.94
N ARG A 188 12.39 -9.68 3.46
CA ARG A 188 12.74 -9.86 2.04
C ARG A 188 12.34 -11.24 1.53
N GLN A 189 12.67 -12.30 2.27
CA GLN A 189 12.36 -13.67 1.90
C GLN A 189 10.84 -13.89 1.80
N GLU A 190 10.09 -13.49 2.83
CA GLU A 190 8.63 -13.65 2.86
C GLU A 190 7.94 -12.83 1.78
N PHE A 191 8.42 -11.62 1.49
CA PHE A 191 7.89 -10.79 0.42
C PHE A 191 8.07 -11.50 -0.94
N ALA A 192 9.28 -12.01 -1.22
CA ALA A 192 9.57 -12.76 -2.44
C ALA A 192 8.73 -14.04 -2.56
N ASP A 193 8.61 -14.82 -1.48
CA ASP A 193 7.85 -16.07 -1.46
C ASP A 193 6.36 -15.85 -1.72
N LYS A 194 5.78 -14.80 -1.12
CA LYS A 194 4.37 -14.42 -1.32
C LYS A 194 4.11 -13.91 -2.73
N THR A 195 4.98 -13.05 -3.26
CA THR A 195 4.89 -12.62 -4.66
C THR A 195 4.97 -13.82 -5.60
N ALA A 196 5.92 -14.73 -5.40
CA ALA A 196 6.04 -15.95 -6.21
C ALA A 196 4.80 -16.86 -6.07
N HIS A 197 4.22 -16.99 -4.88
CA HIS A 197 2.99 -17.74 -4.65
C HIS A 197 1.80 -17.14 -5.43
N LEU A 198 1.63 -15.82 -5.36
CA LEU A 198 0.57 -15.10 -6.10
C LEU A 198 0.72 -15.27 -7.61
N ARG A 199 1.96 -15.16 -8.14
CA ARG A 199 2.26 -15.40 -9.55
C ARG A 199 1.88 -16.81 -9.99
N ARG A 200 2.26 -17.83 -9.22
CA ARG A 200 1.86 -19.24 -9.46
C ARG A 200 0.33 -19.41 -9.51
N LEU A 201 -0.40 -18.79 -8.60
CA LEU A 201 -1.87 -18.88 -8.58
C LEU A 201 -2.53 -18.16 -9.77
N LYS A 202 -1.94 -17.07 -10.26
CA LYS A 202 -2.39 -16.35 -11.45
C LYS A 202 -1.88 -16.94 -12.77
N LYS A 203 -0.97 -17.92 -12.71
CA LYS A 203 -0.31 -18.54 -13.88
C LYS A 203 0.41 -17.52 -14.75
N ILE A 204 1.14 -16.63 -14.09
CA ILE A 204 2.00 -15.61 -14.69
C ILE A 204 3.44 -15.82 -14.23
#